data_AF-A0A533SND8-F1
#
_entry.id   AF-A0A533SND8-F1
#
_cell.length_a   1.000
_cell.length_b   1.000
_cell.length_c   1.000
_cell.angle_alpha   90.00
_cell.angle_beta   90.00
_cell.angle_gamma   90.00
#
_symmetry.space_group_name_H-M   'P 1'
#
loop_
_entity.id
_entity.type
_entity.pdbx_description
1 polymer ?
#
loop_
_entity_poly.entity_id
_entity_poly.type
_entity_poly.pdbx_seq_one_letter_code
_entity_poly.pdbx_strand_id
1 'polypeptide(L)'
;MATRTANLRYPQLHLRRYPVGVGMIFIWILGALGLGVAVYRWIAGLGATTNLSDGRGWGLWISFDMMSGIGLAAGAFTVAAVVYIFN
;
A
#
# COMPACT_ATOMS: atom_id res chain seq x y z
N MET A 1 40.05 15.04 26.93
CA MET A 1 38.61 15.09 26.60
C MET A 1 38.32 13.91 25.67
N ALA A 2 37.84 12.80 26.22
CA ALA A 2 37.76 11.52 25.52
C ALA A 2 36.50 11.45 24.64
N THR A 3 36.70 11.35 23.33
CA THR A 3 35.64 11.10 22.33
C THR A 3 35.06 9.70 22.59
N ARG A 4 33.86 9.64 23.15
CA ARG A 4 33.09 8.38 23.32
C ARG A 4 32.81 7.79 21.92
N THR A 5 33.58 6.78 21.55
CA THR A 5 33.22 5.86 20.48
C THR A 5 31.92 5.15 20.87
N ALA A 6 30.84 5.47 20.15
CA ALA A 6 29.60 4.72 20.26
C ALA A 6 29.88 3.28 19.81
N ASN A 7 29.96 2.35 20.76
CA ASN A 7 30.04 0.92 20.50
C ASN A 7 28.75 0.49 19.78
N LEU A 8 28.78 0.47 18.44
CA LEU A 8 27.73 -0.10 17.60
C LEU A 8 27.61 -1.59 17.94
N ARG A 9 26.52 -1.95 18.62
CA ARG A 9 26.24 -3.30 19.17
C ARG A 9 26.11 -4.41 18.13
N TYR A 10 26.18 -4.10 16.84
CA TYR A 10 25.97 -5.03 15.73
C TYR A 10 27.03 -4.84 14.63
N PRO A 11 28.24 -5.42 14.79
CA PRO A 11 29.30 -5.32 13.78
C PRO A 11 28.98 -6.02 12.45
N GLN A 12 27.88 -6.81 12.40
CA GLN A 12 27.51 -7.63 11.23
C GLN A 12 26.38 -7.03 10.37
N LEU A 13 25.87 -5.84 10.72
CA LEU A 13 24.78 -5.20 10.00
C LEU A 13 25.29 -4.59 8.69
N HIS A 14 25.38 -5.44 7.66
CA HIS A 14 25.59 -5.02 6.28
C HIS A 14 24.28 -4.45 5.75
N LEU A 15 24.07 -3.14 5.91
CA LEU A 15 22.96 -2.42 5.28
C LEU A 15 23.11 -2.55 3.76
N ARG A 16 22.41 -3.52 3.16
CA ARG A 16 22.37 -3.67 1.72
C ARG A 16 21.72 -2.43 1.14
N ARG A 17 22.46 -1.67 0.32
CA ARG A 17 21.88 -0.58 -0.46
C ARG A 17 20.77 -1.17 -1.34
N TYR A 18 19.53 -0.78 -1.08
CA TYR A 18 18.41 -1.19 -1.92
C TYR A 18 18.57 -0.51 -3.29
N PRO A 19 18.73 -1.27 -4.38
CA PRO A 19 18.82 -0.67 -5.70
C PRO A 19 17.47 -0.05 -6.05
N VAL A 20 17.46 1.26 -6.30
CA VAL A 20 16.31 1.96 -6.86
C VAL A 20 16.14 1.55 -8.32
N GLY A 21 15.49 0.40 -8.54
CA GLY A 21 15.15 -0.09 -9.87
C GLY A 21 14.01 0.70 -10.49
N VAL A 22 13.89 0.62 -11.83
CA VAL A 22 12.82 1.28 -12.60
C VAL A 22 11.44 0.90 -12.09
N GLY A 23 11.23 -0.38 -11.75
CA GLY A 23 9.96 -0.85 -11.17
C GLY A 23 9.65 -0.25 -9.81
N MET A 24 10.67 0.01 -8.98
CA MET A 24 10.46 0.67 -7.69
C MET A 24 10.00 2.11 -7.88
N ILE A 25 10.67 2.86 -8.78
CA ILE A 25 10.30 4.23 -9.12
C ILE A 25 8.85 4.28 -9.64
N PHE A 26 8.47 3.34 -10.50
CA PHE A 26 7.11 3.25 -11.04
C PHE A 26 6.06 3.06 -9.93
N ILE A 27 6.29 2.14 -8.98
CA ILE A 27 5.39 1.92 -7.84
C ILE A 27 5.30 3.19 -6.96
N TRP A 28 6.44 3.85 -6.71
CA TRP A 28 6.45 5.09 -5.94
C TRP A 28 5.65 6.21 -6.60
N ILE A 29 5.74 6.36 -7.93
CA ILE A 29 4.97 7.35 -8.68
C ILE A 29 3.47 7.04 -8.60
N LEU A 30 3.07 5.78 -8.82
CA LEU A 30 1.67 5.36 -8.71
C LEU A 30 1.13 5.57 -7.29
N GLY A 31 1.91 5.25 -6.26
CA GLY A 31 1.55 5.48 -4.87
C GLY A 31 1.37 6.97 -4.55
N ALA A 32 2.27 7.82 -5.04
CA ALA A 32 2.17 9.27 -4.86
C ALA A 32 0.93 9.86 -5.56
N LEU A 33 0.61 9.39 -6.77
CA LEU A 33 -0.62 9.77 -7.47
C LEU A 33 -1.87 9.34 -6.69
N GLY A 34 -1.91 8.09 -6.21
CA GLY A 34 -3.03 7.59 -5.39
C GLY A 34 -3.22 8.38 -4.11
N LEU A 35 -2.12 8.74 -3.43
CA LEU A 35 -2.14 9.61 -2.25
C LEU A 35 -2.65 11.01 -2.58
N GLY A 36 -2.21 11.61 -3.70
CA GLY A 36 -2.70 12.91 -4.16
C GLY A 36 -4.21 12.93 -4.39
N VAL A 37 -4.74 11.89 -5.05
CA VAL A 37 -6.18 11.73 -5.26
C VAL A 37 -6.91 11.53 -3.92
N ALA A 38 -6.35 10.77 -2.99
CA ALA A 38 -6.92 10.59 -1.66
C ALA A 38 -7.02 11.92 -0.90
N VAL A 39 -5.96 12.73 -0.89
CA VAL A 39 -5.97 14.05 -0.25
C VAL A 39 -6.97 14.99 -0.94
N TYR A 40 -7.00 15.01 -2.27
CA TYR A 40 -7.96 15.81 -3.03
C TYR A 40 -9.41 15.43 -2.72
N ARG A 41 -9.69 14.13 -2.53
CA ARG A 41 -11.01 13.64 -2.13
C ARG A 41 -11.47 14.14 -0.75
N TRP A 42 -10.54 14.40 0.16
CA TRP A 42 -10.87 14.92 1.48
C TRP A 42 -11.18 16.43 1.44
N ILE A 43 -10.59 17.15 0.49
CA ILE A 43 -10.73 18.61 0.36
C ILE A 43 -11.91 18.99 -0.55
N ALA A 44 -12.00 18.37 -1.73
CA ALA A 44 -13.01 18.68 -2.76
C ALA A 44 -14.34 17.92 -2.57
N GLY A 45 -14.39 17.02 -1.58
CA GLY A 45 -15.57 16.21 -1.28
C GLY A 45 -15.77 15.03 -2.24
N LEU A 46 -16.75 14.19 -1.89
CA LEU A 46 -17.05 12.95 -2.59
C LEU A 46 -17.68 13.22 -3.97
N GLY A 47 -18.55 14.21 -4.11
CA GLY A 47 -19.23 14.53 -5.38
C GLY A 47 -18.26 14.82 -6.53
N ALA A 48 -17.26 15.68 -6.30
CA ALA A 48 -16.28 16.08 -7.32
C ALA A 48 -15.28 14.98 -7.69
N THR A 49 -14.99 14.07 -6.76
CA THR A 49 -13.96 13.03 -6.94
C THR A 49 -14.51 11.68 -7.38
N THR A 50 -15.79 11.42 -7.13
CA THR A 50 -16.37 10.10 -7.34
C THR A 50 -17.63 10.09 -8.20
N ASN A 51 -18.14 11.26 -8.61
CA ASN A 51 -19.40 11.43 -9.35
C ASN A 51 -20.57 10.65 -8.72
N LEU A 52 -20.61 10.65 -7.39
CA LEU A 52 -21.66 10.02 -6.60
C LEU A 52 -22.93 10.88 -6.64
N SER A 53 -24.08 10.23 -6.82
CA SER A 53 -25.41 10.85 -6.67
C SER A 53 -26.14 10.23 -5.48
N ASP A 54 -27.12 10.94 -4.90
CA ASP A 54 -27.85 10.50 -3.71
C ASP A 54 -28.58 9.16 -3.88
N GLY A 55 -28.85 8.75 -5.12
CA GLY A 55 -29.43 7.44 -5.44
C GLY A 55 -28.44 6.27 -5.46
N ARG A 56 -27.12 6.53 -5.53
CA ARG A 56 -26.05 5.52 -5.57
C ARG A 56 -24.83 6.01 -4.78
N GLY A 57 -25.02 6.09 -3.47
CA GLY A 57 -24.05 6.69 -2.54
C GLY A 57 -22.67 6.05 -2.50
N TRP A 58 -22.43 4.85 -3.06
CA TRP A 58 -21.09 4.24 -3.17
C TRP A 58 -20.65 3.95 -4.62
N GLY A 59 -21.54 4.13 -5.60
CA GLY A 59 -21.27 4.06 -7.04
C GLY A 59 -20.41 2.87 -7.49
N LEU A 60 -19.47 3.13 -8.40
CA LEU A 60 -18.52 2.15 -8.93
C LEU A 60 -17.40 1.78 -7.94
N TRP A 61 -17.24 2.55 -6.87
CA TRP A 61 -16.09 2.45 -5.96
C TRP A 61 -16.16 1.22 -5.07
N ILE A 62 -17.37 0.79 -4.68
CA ILE A 62 -17.55 -0.45 -3.90
C ILE A 62 -17.14 -1.69 -4.71
N SER A 63 -17.51 -1.74 -6.00
CA SER A 63 -17.17 -2.85 -6.88
C SER A 63 -15.67 -2.91 -7.16
N PHE A 64 -15.03 -1.74 -7.34
CA PHE A 64 -13.59 -1.67 -7.52
C PHE A 64 -12.81 -2.16 -6.30
N ASP A 65 -13.19 -1.72 -5.09
CA ASP A 65 -12.53 -2.12 -3.84
C ASP A 65 -12.72 -3.62 -3.55
N MET A 66 -13.93 -4.16 -3.78
CA MET A 66 -14.18 -5.61 -3.64
C MET A 66 -13.34 -6.46 -4.60
N MET A 67 -13.20 -6.04 -5.86
CA MET A 67 -12.45 -6.83 -6.85
C MET A 67 -10.94 -6.70 -6.68
N SER A 68 -10.44 -5.50 -6.41
CA SER A 68 -9.00 -5.23 -6.33
C SER A 68 -8.37 -5.65 -5.01
N GLY A 69 -9.05 -5.42 -3.88
CA GLY A 69 -8.53 -5.73 -2.55
C GLY A 69 -9.00 -7.08 -2.04
N ILE A 70 -10.32 -7.22 -1.86
CA ILE A 70 -10.91 -8.34 -1.12
C ILE A 70 -10.72 -9.67 -1.87
N GLY A 71 -10.98 -9.70 -3.18
CA GLY A 71 -10.84 -10.92 -3.98
C GLY A 71 -9.42 -11.48 -4.00
N LEU A 72 -8.42 -10.61 -4.19
CA LEU A 72 -7.01 -11.01 -4.23
C LEU A 72 -6.52 -11.50 -2.86
N ALA A 73 -6.87 -10.78 -1.79
CA ALA A 73 -6.45 -11.13 -0.43
C ALA A 73 -7.10 -12.44 0.05
N ALA A 74 -8.39 -12.64 -0.21
CA ALA A 74 -9.11 -13.86 0.16
C ALA A 74 -8.54 -15.11 -0.53
N GLY A 75 -8.14 -14.99 -1.79
CA GLY A 75 -7.49 -16.08 -2.52
C GLY A 75 -6.16 -16.50 -1.88
N ALA A 76 -5.28 -15.54 -1.57
CA ALA A 76 -4.01 -15.82 -0.91
C ALA A 76 -4.19 -16.47 0.47
N PHE A 77 -5.16 -15.97 1.25
CA PHE A 77 -5.50 -16.55 2.55
C PHE A 77 -6.00 -18.00 2.43
N THR A 78 -6.87 -18.27 1.45
CA THR A 78 -7.40 -19.62 1.22
C THR A 78 -6.30 -20.59 0.83
N VAL A 79 -5.39 -20.19 -0.06
CA VAL A 79 -4.23 -21.02 -0.44
C VAL A 79 -3.34 -21.29 0.77
N ALA A 80 -3.06 -20.27 1.58
CA ALA A 80 -2.29 -20.46 2.82
C ALA A 80 -3.00 -21.43 3.78
N ALA A 81 -4.32 -21.32 3.97
CA ALA A 81 -5.08 -22.25 4.80
C ALA A 81 -5.00 -23.70 4.28
N VAL A 82 -5.14 -23.91 2.96
CA VAL A 82 -5.01 -25.25 2.37
C VAL A 82 -3.62 -25.83 2.61
N VAL A 83 -2.56 -25.05 2.42
CA VAL A 83 -1.16 -25.52 2.53
C VAL A 83 -0.70 -25.74 3.97
N TYR A 84 -1.16 -24.91 4.92
CA TYR A 84 -0.64 -24.91 6.29
C TYR A 84 -1.60 -25.49 7.33
N ILE A 85 -2.91 -25.55 7.04
CA ILE A 85 -3.92 -26.08 7.98
C ILE A 85 -4.46 -27.43 7.50
N PHE A 86 -4.72 -27.58 6.21
CA PHE A 86 -5.36 -28.78 5.63
C PHE A 86 -4.38 -29.73 4.92
N ASN A 87 -3.09 -29.55 5.12
CA ASN A 87 -2.00 -30.44 4.68
C ASN A 87 -1.49 -31.22 5.89
#